data_AF-A0A1G6X341-F1
#
_entry.id   AF-A0A1G6X341-F1
#
_cell.length_a   1.000
_cell.length_b   1.000
_cell.length_c   1.000
_cell.angle_alpha   90.00
_cell.angle_beta   90.00
_cell.angle_gamma   90.00
#
_symmetry.space_group_name_H-M   'P 1'
#
loop_
_entity.id
_entity.type
_entity.pdbx_description
1 polymer ?
#
loop_
_entity_poly.entity_id
_entity_poly.type
_entity_poly.pdbx_seq_one_letter_code
_entity_poly.pdbx_strand_id
1 'polypeptide(L)'
;MKAKTLRRRCLVDKSYQLSFCLVLLLSHGFVALLIGFWASWYYLFFFDRRLVHNHNETFWLYGLAGVLLVLLLVLFWGVRQSHRVAGVVVRVNKELENAGRGVFPPGPVCFRQRDYFKWLAPSLDATLKHVQREGAKLTTLRLQVAGLEARLATGELQKPEEVLNEVQRIRQSSEN
;
A
#
# COMPACT_ATOMS: atom_id res chain seq x y z
N MET A 1 6.26 8.44 34.52
CA MET A 1 6.33 7.87 33.15
C MET A 1 4.92 7.69 32.59
N LYS A 2 4.49 8.48 31.60
CA LYS A 2 3.18 8.32 30.95
C LYS A 2 3.21 7.06 30.08
N ALA A 3 2.45 6.04 30.46
CA ALA A 3 2.26 4.84 29.66
C ALA A 3 1.65 5.25 28.31
N LYS A 4 2.45 5.22 27.24
CA LYS A 4 1.95 5.36 25.88
C LYS A 4 1.04 4.17 25.62
N THR A 5 -0.26 4.40 25.64
CA THR A 5 -1.27 3.44 25.18
C THR A 5 -1.04 3.21 23.68
N LEU A 6 -0.19 2.23 23.38
CA LEU A 6 0.01 1.68 22.04
C LEU A 6 -1.28 1.01 21.61
N ARG A 7 -2.21 1.81 21.11
CA ARG A 7 -3.48 1.35 20.52
C ARG A 7 -3.13 0.65 19.20
N ARG A 8 -2.67 -0.60 19.29
CA ARG A 8 -2.39 -1.47 18.14
C ARG A 8 -3.71 -1.80 17.46
N ARG A 9 -4.15 -0.94 16.53
CA ARG A 9 -5.19 -1.32 15.57
C ARG A 9 -4.58 -2.38 14.65
N CYS A 10 -4.79 -3.65 15.00
CA CYS A 10 -4.46 -4.80 14.13
C CYS A 10 -5.31 -4.83 12.85
N LEU A 11 -6.42 -4.08 12.82
CA LEU A 11 -7.27 -3.95 11.65
C LEU A 11 -7.09 -2.53 11.10
N VAL A 12 -6.23 -2.39 10.09
CA VAL A 12 -6.03 -1.12 9.35
C VAL A 12 -7.14 -0.95 8.33
N ASP A 13 -7.47 -2.02 7.61
CA ASP A 13 -8.55 -2.05 6.63
C ASP A 13 -9.31 -3.38 6.70
N LYS A 14 -10.53 -3.33 7.24
CA LYS A 14 -11.34 -4.52 7.51
C LYS A 14 -11.87 -5.17 6.24
N SER A 15 -12.15 -4.39 5.19
CA SER A 15 -12.72 -4.92 3.95
C SER A 15 -11.67 -5.74 3.20
N TYR A 16 -10.46 -5.19 3.05
CA TYR A 16 -9.35 -5.89 2.41
C TYR A 16 -8.93 -7.13 3.20
N GLN A 17 -8.81 -7.02 4.53
CA GLN A 17 -8.42 -8.15 5.36
C GLN A 17 -9.45 -9.28 5.34
N LEU A 18 -10.75 -8.95 5.32
CA LEU A 18 -11.81 -9.96 5.27
C LEU A 18 -11.85 -10.66 3.91
N SER A 19 -11.77 -9.91 2.81
CA SER A 19 -11.68 -10.49 1.46
C SER A 19 -10.43 -11.36 1.29
N PHE A 20 -9.28 -10.91 1.81
CA PHE A 20 -8.04 -11.69 1.76
C PHE A 20 -8.13 -12.97 2.59
N CYS A 21 -8.67 -12.90 3.81
CA CYS A 21 -8.92 -14.09 4.64
C CYS A 21 -9.91 -15.05 3.98
N LEU A 22 -10.96 -14.56 3.33
CA LEU A 22 -11.93 -15.39 2.61
C LEU A 22 -11.27 -16.15 1.46
N VAL A 23 -10.49 -15.47 0.62
CA VAL A 23 -9.76 -16.10 -0.49
C VAL A 23 -8.74 -17.12 0.02
N LEU A 24 -8.05 -16.82 1.12
CA LEU A 24 -7.14 -17.78 1.78
C LEU A 24 -7.87 -19.01 2.29
N LEU A 25 -9.01 -18.82 2.96
CA LEU A 25 -9.83 -19.88 3.51
C LEU A 25 -10.39 -20.78 2.40
N LEU A 26 -10.91 -20.19 1.32
CA LEU A 26 -11.46 -20.93 0.19
C LEU A 26 -10.37 -21.71 -0.56
N SER A 27 -9.22 -21.09 -0.81
CA SER A 27 -8.10 -21.75 -1.50
C SER A 27 -7.54 -22.92 -0.70
N HIS A 28 -7.31 -22.74 0.61
CA HIS A 28 -6.79 -23.82 1.46
C HIS A 28 -7.85 -24.86 1.78
N GLY A 29 -9.12 -24.46 1.93
CA GLY A 29 -10.24 -25.38 2.06
C GLY A 29 -10.37 -26.27 0.83
N PHE A 30 -10.23 -25.70 -0.38
CA PHE A 30 -10.24 -26.47 -1.62
C PHE A 30 -9.07 -27.46 -1.70
N VAL A 31 -7.86 -27.04 -1.34
CA VAL A 31 -6.69 -27.94 -1.27
C VAL A 31 -6.92 -29.06 -0.24
N ALA A 32 -7.46 -28.75 0.94
CA ALA A 32 -7.77 -29.74 1.95
C ALA A 32 -8.82 -30.75 1.47
N LEU A 33 -9.84 -30.30 0.73
CA LEU A 33 -10.83 -31.18 0.11
C LEU A 33 -10.20 -32.10 -0.94
N LEU A 34 -9.29 -31.59 -1.78
CA LEU A 34 -8.57 -32.41 -2.75
C LEU A 34 -7.69 -33.47 -2.07
N ILE A 35 -6.96 -33.09 -1.02
CA ILE A 35 -6.14 -34.03 -0.23
C ILE A 35 -7.03 -35.07 0.44
N GLY A 36 -8.15 -34.66 1.05
CA GLY A 36 -9.11 -35.57 1.68
C GLY A 36 -9.73 -36.54 0.68
N PHE A 37 -10.12 -36.05 -0.50
CA PHE A 37 -10.61 -36.89 -1.59
C PHE A 37 -9.56 -37.90 -2.05
N TRP A 38 -8.32 -37.46 -2.26
CA TRP A 38 -7.20 -38.32 -2.63
C TRP A 38 -6.89 -39.37 -1.57
N ALA A 39 -6.85 -38.98 -0.29
CA ALA A 39 -6.62 -39.89 0.83
C ALA A 39 -7.75 -40.93 0.94
N SER A 40 -9.01 -40.50 0.78
CA SER A 40 -10.17 -41.40 0.78
C SER A 40 -10.13 -42.36 -0.41
N TRP A 41 -9.79 -41.88 -1.61
CA TRP A 41 -9.65 -42.70 -2.80
C TRP A 41 -8.54 -43.75 -2.62
N TYR A 42 -7.36 -43.32 -2.19
CA TYR A 42 -6.23 -44.21 -1.93
C TYR A 42 -6.58 -45.28 -0.88
N TYR A 43 -7.24 -44.86 0.22
CA TYR A 43 -7.70 -45.77 1.26
C TYR A 43 -8.70 -46.82 0.74
N LEU A 44 -9.62 -46.45 -0.15
CA LEU A 44 -10.61 -47.39 -0.69
C LEU A 44 -10.03 -48.40 -1.69
N PHE A 45 -9.00 -48.02 -2.46
CA PHE A 45 -8.48 -48.86 -3.54
C PHE A 45 -7.22 -49.65 -3.19
N PHE A 46 -6.35 -49.11 -2.33
CA PHE A 46 -5.05 -49.72 -2.01
C PHE A 46 -5.00 -50.37 -0.62
N PHE A 47 -5.86 -49.97 0.32
CA PHE A 47 -5.91 -50.61 1.64
C PHE A 47 -6.80 -51.86 1.58
N ASP A 48 -6.15 -53.00 1.76
CA ASP A 48 -6.75 -54.34 1.68
C ASP A 48 -7.90 -54.52 2.69
N ARG A 49 -8.99 -55.19 2.27
CA ARG A 49 -10.25 -55.37 3.04
C ARG A 49 -10.06 -55.98 4.43
N ARG A 50 -8.89 -56.58 4.72
CA ARG A 50 -8.52 -57.23 5.98
C ARG A 50 -8.15 -56.26 7.11
N LEU A 51 -7.73 -55.03 6.80
CA LEU A 51 -7.46 -53.97 7.80
C LEU A 51 -8.70 -53.12 8.12
N VAL A 52 -9.78 -53.26 7.35
CA VAL A 52 -11.02 -52.47 7.43
C VAL A 52 -11.80 -52.71 8.73
N HIS A 53 -11.55 -53.81 9.44
CA HIS A 53 -12.27 -54.16 10.67
C HIS A 53 -11.85 -53.35 11.90
N ASN A 54 -10.66 -52.76 11.92
CA ASN A 54 -10.32 -51.74 12.91
C ASN A 54 -10.39 -50.38 12.22
N HIS A 55 -11.61 -49.85 12.14
CA HIS A 55 -11.82 -48.41 11.94
C HIS A 55 -11.07 -47.69 13.05
N ASN A 56 -9.82 -47.32 12.80
CA ASN A 56 -9.05 -46.54 13.74
C ASN A 56 -9.53 -45.08 13.57
N GLU A 57 -10.74 -44.79 14.06
CA GLU A 57 -11.38 -43.47 13.99
C GLU A 57 -10.44 -42.35 14.47
N THR A 58 -9.52 -42.71 15.36
CA THR A 58 -8.45 -41.87 15.87
C THR A 58 -7.56 -41.31 14.76
N PHE A 59 -7.28 -42.07 13.68
CA PHE A 59 -6.49 -41.58 12.54
C PHE A 59 -7.17 -40.41 11.82
N TRP A 60 -8.48 -40.54 11.55
CA TRP A 60 -9.26 -39.49 10.89
C TRP A 60 -9.43 -38.26 11.79
N LEU A 61 -9.61 -38.47 13.11
CA LEU A 61 -9.63 -37.41 14.11
C LEU A 61 -8.31 -36.62 14.15
N TYR A 62 -7.16 -37.30 14.15
CA TYR A 62 -5.86 -36.64 14.08
C TYR A 62 -5.62 -35.93 12.75
N GLY A 63 -6.07 -36.51 11.63
CA GLY A 63 -6.04 -35.87 10.32
C GLY A 63 -6.84 -34.56 10.29
N LEU A 64 -8.08 -34.58 10.80
CA LEU A 64 -8.93 -33.40 10.90
C LEU A 64 -8.32 -32.33 11.82
N ALA A 65 -7.80 -32.73 12.98
CA ALA A 65 -7.12 -31.83 13.90
C ALA A 65 -5.87 -31.18 13.26
N GLY A 66 -5.10 -31.96 12.49
CA GLY A 66 -3.95 -31.47 11.74
C GLY A 66 -4.33 -30.44 10.67
N VAL A 67 -5.37 -30.72 9.88
CA VAL A 67 -5.89 -29.77 8.88
C VAL A 67 -6.36 -28.47 9.53
N LEU A 68 -7.10 -28.58 10.64
CA LEU A 68 -7.59 -27.41 11.37
C LEU A 68 -6.43 -26.57 11.92
N LEU A 69 -5.40 -27.22 12.48
CA LEU A 69 -4.21 -26.53 12.98
C LEU A 69 -3.46 -25.78 11.86
N VAL A 70 -3.26 -26.43 10.72
CA VAL A 70 -2.63 -25.81 9.55
C VAL A 70 -3.45 -24.62 9.06
N LEU A 71 -4.77 -24.75 8.99
CA LEU A 71 -5.67 -23.68 8.59
C LEU A 71 -5.56 -22.47 9.53
N LEU A 72 -5.52 -22.69 10.85
CA LEU A 72 -5.34 -21.64 11.85
C LEU A 72 -3.98 -20.94 11.70
N LEU A 73 -2.91 -21.69 11.46
CA LEU A 73 -1.57 -21.13 11.23
C LEU A 73 -1.53 -20.27 9.96
N VAL A 74 -2.14 -20.75 8.88
CA VAL A 74 -2.24 -20.02 7.61
C VAL A 74 -3.05 -18.74 7.77
N LEU A 75 -4.20 -18.78 8.46
CA LEU A 75 -5.00 -17.59 8.76
C LEU A 75 -4.23 -16.58 9.61
N PHE A 76 -3.55 -17.04 10.66
CA PHE A 76 -2.74 -16.19 11.52
C PHE A 76 -1.62 -15.50 10.72
N TRP A 77 -0.91 -16.25 9.89
CA TRP A 77 0.15 -15.72 9.04
C TRP A 77 -0.38 -14.77 7.96
N GLY A 78 -1.51 -15.12 7.35
CA GLY A 78 -2.20 -14.32 6.34
C GLY A 78 -2.62 -12.97 6.89
N VAL A 79 -3.28 -12.92 8.04
CA VAL A 79 -3.66 -11.66 8.71
C VAL A 79 -2.44 -10.82 9.03
N ARG A 80 -1.38 -11.43 9.57
CA ARG A 80 -0.14 -10.74 9.90
C ARG A 80 0.52 -10.13 8.66
N GLN A 81 0.57 -10.86 7.55
CA GLN A 81 1.17 -10.39 6.32
C GLN A 81 0.31 -9.30 5.65
N SER A 82 -1.01 -9.50 5.63
CA SER A 82 -1.98 -8.50 5.12
C SER A 82 -1.86 -7.17 5.86
N HIS A 83 -1.68 -7.19 7.19
CA HIS A 83 -1.46 -5.98 7.99
C HIS A 83 -0.21 -5.19 7.55
N ARG A 84 0.89 -5.88 7.24
CA ARG A 84 2.15 -5.27 6.80
C ARG A 84 2.05 -4.64 5.41
N VAL A 85 1.10 -5.09 4.59
CA VAL A 85 0.83 -4.58 3.24
C VAL A 85 -0.16 -3.42 3.31
N ALA A 86 -1.34 -3.65 3.89
CA ALA A 86 -2.41 -2.65 3.99
C ALA A 86 -1.95 -1.38 4.72
N GLY A 87 -1.11 -1.52 5.75
CA GLY A 87 -0.52 -0.39 6.48
C GLY A 87 0.26 0.57 5.59
N VAL A 88 1.01 0.06 4.61
CA VAL A 88 1.77 0.91 3.68
C VAL A 88 0.83 1.57 2.68
N VAL A 89 -0.07 0.79 2.07
CA VAL A 89 -0.99 1.28 1.03
C VAL A 89 -1.85 2.44 1.53
N VAL A 90 -2.43 2.29 2.73
CA VAL A 90 -3.25 3.34 3.34
C VAL A 90 -2.43 4.61 3.60
N ARG A 91 -1.16 4.45 4.02
CA ARG A 91 -0.30 5.60 4.27
C ARG A 91 0.10 6.29 2.97
N VAL A 92 0.50 5.54 1.94
CA VAL A 92 0.81 6.08 0.61
C VAL A 92 -0.37 6.88 0.07
N ASN A 93 -1.57 6.31 0.11
CA ASN A 93 -2.78 6.98 -0.37
C ASN A 93 -3.03 8.30 0.38
N LYS A 94 -2.86 8.30 1.71
CA LYS A 94 -2.99 9.51 2.52
C LYS A 94 -1.95 10.58 2.16
N GLU A 95 -0.69 10.21 1.94
CA GLU A 95 0.34 11.18 1.54
C GLU A 95 0.07 11.74 0.14
N LEU A 96 -0.43 10.92 -0.80
CA LEU A 96 -0.83 11.38 -2.13
C LEU A 96 -2.04 12.31 -2.09
N GLU A 97 -3.04 12.01 -1.27
CA GLU A 97 -4.21 12.87 -1.07
C GLU A 97 -3.82 14.22 -0.45
N ASN A 98 -2.91 14.20 0.53
CA ASN A 98 -2.35 15.41 1.13
C ASN A 98 -1.60 16.25 0.09
N ALA A 99 -0.76 15.60 -0.73
CA ALA A 99 -0.02 16.26 -1.81
C ALA A 99 -0.96 16.87 -2.85
N GLY A 100 -2.05 16.20 -3.18
CA GLY A 100 -3.12 16.73 -4.04
C GLY A 100 -3.79 17.99 -3.48
N ARG A 101 -3.77 18.17 -2.16
CA ARG A 101 -4.24 19.39 -1.46
C ARG A 101 -3.14 20.43 -1.24
N GLY A 102 -1.92 20.20 -1.76
CA GLY A 102 -0.76 21.07 -1.54
C GLY A 102 -0.16 20.96 -0.13
N VAL A 103 -0.58 19.99 0.67
CA VAL A 103 -0.05 19.73 2.02
C VAL A 103 1.05 18.68 1.89
N PHE A 104 2.31 19.12 2.03
CA PHE A 104 3.46 18.22 1.96
C PHE A 104 3.97 17.88 3.38
N PRO A 105 4.46 16.66 3.61
CA PRO A 105 5.01 16.28 4.90
C PRO A 105 6.29 17.09 5.22
N PRO A 106 6.48 17.55 6.47
CA PRO A 106 7.64 18.36 6.86
C PRO A 106 8.96 17.57 6.92
N GLY A 107 8.92 16.26 6.72
CA GLY A 107 10.08 15.38 6.81
C GLY A 107 9.94 14.16 5.89
N PRO A 108 10.99 13.32 5.82
CA PRO A 108 11.02 12.19 4.90
C PRO A 108 9.92 11.18 5.20
N VAL A 109 9.28 10.66 4.14
CA VAL A 109 8.28 9.60 4.29
C VAL A 109 8.96 8.31 4.73
N CYS A 110 8.75 7.88 5.97
CA CYS A 110 9.33 6.65 6.51
C CYS A 110 8.25 5.62 6.89
N PHE A 111 8.29 4.43 6.30
CA PHE A 111 7.45 3.28 6.69
C PHE A 111 8.01 2.54 7.92
N ARG A 112 7.20 1.71 8.58
CA ARG A 112 7.66 0.94 9.74
C ARG A 112 8.67 -0.12 9.29
N GLN A 113 9.59 -0.48 10.19
CA GLN A 113 10.69 -1.39 9.87
C GLN A 113 10.23 -2.77 9.37
N ARG A 114 9.07 -3.23 9.83
CA ARG A 114 8.47 -4.50 9.42
C ARG A 114 7.53 -4.35 8.23
N ASP A 115 7.34 -3.20 7.63
CA ASP A 115 6.42 -3.09 6.50
C ASP A 115 6.99 -3.77 5.24
N TYR A 116 6.13 -4.40 4.43
CA TYR A 116 6.58 -5.17 3.27
C TYR A 116 7.19 -4.26 2.19
N PHE A 117 6.54 -3.13 1.91
CA PHE A 117 6.93 -2.16 0.90
C PHE A 117 7.82 -1.04 1.43
N LYS A 118 8.74 -1.33 2.37
CA LYS A 118 9.63 -0.31 2.95
C LYS A 118 10.48 0.39 1.88
N TRP A 119 10.85 -0.33 0.82
CA TRP A 119 11.63 0.20 -0.31
C TRP A 119 10.90 1.29 -1.11
N LEU A 120 9.58 1.41 -1.00
CA LEU A 120 8.79 2.43 -1.69
C LEU A 120 8.94 3.83 -1.06
N ALA A 121 9.37 3.90 0.21
CA ALA A 121 9.54 5.14 0.96
C ALA A 121 10.42 6.18 0.22
N PRO A 122 11.65 5.86 -0.19
CA PRO A 122 12.50 6.81 -0.90
C PRO A 122 11.91 7.25 -2.25
N SER A 123 11.29 6.34 -3.00
CA SER A 123 10.64 6.68 -4.28
C SER A 123 9.49 7.65 -4.08
N LEU A 124 8.62 7.40 -3.10
CA LEU A 124 7.50 8.28 -2.77
C LEU A 124 7.99 9.66 -2.31
N ASP A 125 9.01 9.70 -1.46
CA ASP A 125 9.62 10.95 -0.99
C ASP A 125 10.20 11.78 -2.15
N ALA A 126 10.89 11.13 -3.09
CA ALA A 126 11.43 11.79 -4.28
C ALA A 126 10.31 12.38 -5.16
N THR A 127 9.23 11.63 -5.39
CA THR A 127 8.08 12.11 -6.16
C THR A 127 7.39 13.30 -5.47
N LEU A 128 7.15 13.21 -4.16
CA LEU A 128 6.53 14.31 -3.41
C LEU A 128 7.36 15.59 -3.45
N LYS A 129 8.69 15.48 -3.31
CA LYS A 129 9.62 16.61 -3.44
C LYS A 129 9.61 17.20 -4.85
N HIS A 130 9.51 16.37 -5.87
CA HIS A 130 9.42 16.85 -7.25
C HIS A 130 8.14 17.65 -7.48
N VAL A 131 6.98 17.11 -7.06
CA VAL A 131 5.68 17.79 -7.15
C VAL A 131 5.68 19.10 -6.36
N GLN A 132 6.26 19.11 -5.15
CA GLN A 132 6.38 20.33 -4.34
C GLN A 132 7.21 21.41 -5.04
N ARG A 133 8.34 21.04 -5.66
CA ARG A 133 9.20 21.97 -6.40
C ARG A 133 8.51 22.53 -7.63
N GLU A 134 7.86 21.70 -8.42
CA GLU A 134 7.11 22.13 -9.61
C GLU A 134 5.92 23.02 -9.24
N GLY A 135 5.20 22.72 -8.15
CA GLY A 135 4.15 23.60 -7.63
C GLY A 135 4.67 24.97 -7.17
N ALA A 136 5.85 25.00 -6.54
CA ALA A 136 6.49 26.26 -6.15
C ALA A 136 6.93 27.08 -7.38
N LYS A 137 7.53 26.43 -8.39
CA LYS A 137 7.92 27.07 -9.66
C LYS A 137 6.73 27.69 -10.40
N LEU A 138 5.61 26.97 -10.46
CA LEU A 138 4.38 27.50 -11.08
C LEU A 138 3.85 28.72 -10.35
N THR A 139 3.96 28.73 -9.01
CA THR A 139 3.54 29.87 -8.20
C THR A 139 4.44 31.08 -8.43
N THR A 140 5.77 30.88 -8.50
CA THR A 140 6.71 31.97 -8.81
C THR A 140 6.50 32.52 -10.22
N LEU A 141 6.27 31.65 -11.22
CA LEU A 141 5.97 32.07 -12.59
C LEU A 141 4.68 32.89 -12.64
N ARG A 142 3.62 32.47 -11.95
CA ARG A 142 2.37 33.24 -11.85
C ARG A 142 2.58 34.61 -11.22
N LEU A 143 3.41 34.71 -10.18
CA LEU A 143 3.73 35.99 -9.55
C LEU A 143 4.55 36.90 -10.48
N GLN A 144 5.49 36.35 -11.24
CA GLN A 144 6.25 37.10 -12.24
C GLN A 144 5.35 37.63 -13.37
N VAL A 145 4.42 36.81 -13.86
CA VAL A 145 3.43 37.22 -14.86
C VAL A 145 2.50 38.30 -14.30
N ALA A 146 1.98 38.13 -13.10
CA ALA A 146 1.14 39.15 -12.46
C ALA A 146 1.90 40.46 -12.21
N GLY A 147 3.19 40.38 -11.87
CA GLY A 147 4.07 41.55 -11.73
C GLY A 147 4.31 42.27 -13.06
N LEU A 148 4.47 41.53 -14.16
CA LEU A 148 4.54 42.12 -15.50
C LEU A 148 3.24 42.82 -15.89
N GLU A 149 2.09 42.19 -15.66
CA GLU A 149 0.77 42.78 -15.92
C GLU A 149 0.58 44.09 -15.12
N ALA A 150 0.99 44.10 -13.86
CA ALA A 150 0.94 45.31 -13.03
C ALA A 150 1.84 46.43 -13.58
N ARG A 151 3.07 46.12 -14.01
CA ARG A 151 4.02 47.10 -14.59
C ARG A 151 3.57 47.65 -15.94
N LEU A 152 2.89 46.82 -16.74
CA LEU A 152 2.20 47.23 -17.97
C LEU A 152 1.03 48.17 -17.66
N ALA A 153 0.22 47.85 -16.64
CA ALA A 153 -0.93 48.66 -16.23
C ALA A 153 -0.53 50.03 -15.64
N THR A 154 0.61 50.12 -14.94
CA THR A 154 1.16 51.39 -14.44
C THR A 154 1.89 52.20 -15.50
N GLY A 155 2.04 51.67 -16.73
CA GLY A 155 2.70 52.38 -17.83
C GLY A 155 4.22 52.49 -17.72
N GLU A 156 4.86 51.70 -16.84
CA GLU A 156 6.34 51.61 -16.77
C GLU A 156 6.91 50.88 -17.99
N LEU A 157 6.16 49.95 -18.56
CA LEU A 157 6.50 49.20 -19.78
C LEU A 157 5.64 49.72 -20.94
N GLN A 158 6.13 50.73 -21.65
CA GLN A 158 5.44 51.33 -22.80
C GLN A 158 5.85 50.72 -24.14
N LYS A 159 7.03 50.12 -24.23
CA LYS A 159 7.56 49.60 -25.50
C LYS A 159 7.42 48.07 -25.61
N PRO A 160 6.89 47.56 -26.74
CA PRO A 160 6.71 46.13 -26.94
C PRO A 160 8.03 45.33 -26.91
N GLU A 161 9.16 45.96 -27.24
CA GLU A 161 10.49 45.36 -27.19
C GLU A 161 10.98 45.08 -25.75
N GLU A 162 10.63 45.95 -24.80
CA GLU A 162 11.00 45.77 -23.39
C GLU A 162 10.18 44.66 -22.73
N VAL A 163 8.90 44.52 -23.13
CA VAL A 163 8.04 43.42 -22.71
C VAL A 163 8.55 42.09 -23.25
N LEU A 164 8.96 42.05 -24.53
CA LEU A 164 9.47 40.85 -25.18
C LEU A 164 10.79 40.38 -24.54
N ASN A 165 11.70 41.31 -24.24
CA ASN A 165 12.97 41.01 -23.56
C ASN A 165 12.74 40.47 -22.15
N GLU A 166 11.82 41.04 -21.38
CA GLU A 166 11.55 40.58 -20.00
C GLU A 166 10.84 39.20 -19.98
N VAL A 167 9.95 38.93 -20.95
CA VAL A 167 9.34 37.60 -21.15
C VAL A 167 10.40 36.56 -21.55
N GLN A 168 11.33 36.91 -22.44
CA GLN A 168 12.46 36.03 -22.78
C GLN A 168 13.35 35.76 -21.57
N ARG A 169 13.57 36.75 -20.69
CA ARG A 169 14.33 36.61 -19.45
C ARG A 169 13.66 35.65 -18.48
N ILE A 170 12.35 35.76 -18.29
CA ILE A 170 11.56 34.84 -17.46
C ILE A 170 11.63 33.42 -18.02
N ARG A 171 11.49 33.27 -19.36
CA ARG A 171 11.59 31.98 -20.04
C ARG A 171 12.96 31.33 -19.82
N GLN A 172 14.06 32.08 -20.02
CA GLN A 172 15.41 31.59 -19.76
C GLN A 172 15.65 31.25 -18.28
N SER A 173 15.01 31.96 -17.33
CA SER A 173 15.09 31.61 -15.92
C SER A 173 14.28 30.36 -15.54
N SER A 174 13.30 29.98 -16.36
CA SER A 174 12.47 28.77 -16.15
C SER A 174 13.09 27.50 -16.74
N GLU A 175 13.99 27.63 -17.72
CA GLU A 175 14.67 26.52 -18.38
C GLU A 175 15.97 26.08 -17.67
N ASN A 176 16.49 26.89 -16.74
CA ASN A 176 17.61 26.56 -15.84
C ASN A 176 17.12 26.05 -14.47
#